data_AF-A0A3L7PM48-F1
#
_entry.id   AF-A0A3L7PM48-F1
#
_cell.length_a   1.000
_cell.length_b   1.000
_cell.length_c   1.000
_cell.angle_alpha   90.00
_cell.angle_beta   90.00
_cell.angle_gamma   90.00
#
_symmetry.space_group_name_H-M   'P 1'
#
loop_
_entity.id
_entity.type
_entity.pdbx_description
1 polymer ?
#
loop_
_entity_poly.entity_id
_entity_poly.type
_entity_poly.pdbx_seq_one_letter_code
_entity_poly.pdbx_strand_id
1 'polypeptide(L)'
;MSDPTQTWATWFVKGETLFRFLAVHVAWLSWAGVIPAPAVFVLTLLWFGCLGAAQAMAGEVVSVIEATGASSSRLMLVDWTNERLTLEGDSRREVPLDEAVSLHFDRKAATFSGGESLVLLANGDRLVAHSKAIADDVLSAAWKTGAVQNDLKLPLETVAAVVFDLPAAKADRQRLFADLQTLPPGDDIVLLANGDRTQGEFEQLDGAFVTLKQATGPLKLDRSRVRAIRFNPALTSAAKTEGRRSVIALVNGSRFTVTGVELKESELKLTTSSK
;
A
#
# COMPACT_ATOMS: atom_id res chain seq x y z
N MET A 1 -32.63 -7.82 19.44
CA MET A 1 -31.32 -8.30 18.98
C MET A 1 -30.63 -7.13 18.30
N SER A 2 -29.83 -6.39 19.06
CA SER A 2 -29.20 -5.14 18.66
C SER A 2 -27.69 -5.30 18.69
N ASP A 3 -27.06 -4.84 17.62
CA ASP A 3 -25.65 -4.95 17.27
C ASP A 3 -24.74 -4.15 18.24
N PRO A 4 -23.72 -4.77 18.87
CA PRO A 4 -22.84 -4.11 19.85
C PRO A 4 -21.71 -3.26 19.24
N THR A 5 -21.66 -3.08 17.91
CA THR A 5 -20.54 -2.38 17.25
C THR A 5 -20.72 -0.87 17.04
N GLN A 6 -21.88 -0.29 17.37
CA GLN A 6 -22.14 1.15 17.21
C GLN A 6 -21.65 2.05 18.37
N THR A 7 -21.05 1.49 19.41
CA THR A 7 -20.86 2.21 20.67
C THR A 7 -19.55 2.98 20.79
N TRP A 8 -18.62 2.90 19.83
CA TRP A 8 -17.27 3.46 20.01
C TRP A 8 -17.11 4.83 19.31
N ALA A 9 -17.81 5.05 18.20
CA ALA A 9 -17.81 6.33 17.48
C ALA A 9 -18.58 7.45 18.20
N THR A 10 -19.51 7.10 19.10
CA THR A 10 -20.31 8.09 19.86
C THR A 10 -19.58 8.67 21.07
N TRP A 11 -18.48 8.07 21.55
CA TRP A 11 -17.69 8.62 22.66
C TRP A 11 -16.77 9.75 22.22
N PHE A 12 -16.21 9.67 21.01
CA PHE A 12 -15.29 10.69 20.51
C PHE A 12 -15.98 12.04 20.24
N VAL A 13 -17.22 12.03 19.71
CA VAL A 13 -18.00 13.27 19.47
C VAL A 13 -18.58 13.86 20.76
N LYS A 14 -18.84 13.04 21.79
CA LYS A 14 -19.26 13.52 23.12
C LYS A 14 -18.13 14.21 23.88
N GLY A 15 -16.88 13.82 23.66
CA GLY A 15 -15.71 14.43 24.31
C GLY A 15 -15.58 15.92 24.00
N GLU A 16 -15.71 16.31 22.73
CA GLU A 16 -15.61 17.71 22.29
C GLU A 16 -16.73 18.60 22.85
N THR A 17 -17.95 18.04 22.97
CA THR A 17 -19.11 18.77 23.48
C THR A 17 -19.03 18.97 25.00
N LEU A 18 -18.54 17.98 25.74
CA LEU A 18 -18.25 18.08 27.17
C LEU A 18 -17.13 19.10 27.43
N PHE A 19 -16.13 19.15 26.54
CA PHE A 19 -14.99 20.08 26.62
C PHE A 19 -15.42 21.54 26.58
N ARG A 20 -16.31 21.88 25.65
CA ARG A 20 -16.86 23.24 25.53
C ARG A 20 -17.70 23.60 26.75
N PHE A 21 -18.49 22.67 27.28
CA PHE A 21 -19.28 22.90 28.48
C PHE A 21 -18.42 23.15 29.71
N LEU A 22 -17.37 22.36 29.92
CA LEU A 22 -16.51 22.48 31.11
C LEU A 22 -15.65 23.75 31.06
N ALA A 23 -15.11 24.11 29.89
CA ALA A 23 -14.34 25.34 29.71
C ALA A 23 -15.17 26.59 29.98
N VAL A 24 -16.43 26.61 29.52
CA VAL A 24 -17.38 27.68 29.82
C VAL A 24 -17.73 27.72 31.30
N HIS A 25 -17.87 26.57 31.96
CA HIS A 25 -18.19 26.51 33.39
C HIS A 25 -17.04 26.99 34.29
N VAL A 26 -15.79 26.63 33.98
CA VAL A 26 -14.60 27.10 34.73
C VAL A 26 -14.37 28.59 34.52
N ALA A 27 -14.58 29.10 33.30
CA ALA A 27 -14.51 30.53 33.01
C ALA A 27 -15.60 31.31 33.78
N TRP A 28 -16.81 30.75 33.86
CA TRP A 28 -17.91 31.34 34.62
C TRP A 28 -17.64 31.37 36.13
N LEU A 29 -17.11 30.28 36.71
CA LEU A 29 -16.75 30.21 38.14
C LEU A 29 -15.60 31.15 38.52
N SER A 30 -14.66 31.38 37.59
CA SER A 30 -13.59 32.40 37.74
C SER A 30 -14.17 33.82 37.74
N TRP A 31 -15.05 34.13 36.79
CA TRP A 31 -15.73 35.43 36.73
C TRP A 31 -16.61 35.71 37.95
N ALA A 32 -17.25 34.69 38.51
CA ALA A 32 -18.08 34.79 39.71
C ALA A 32 -17.29 34.93 41.03
N GLY A 33 -15.95 34.94 40.99
CA GLY A 33 -15.11 35.12 42.19
C GLY A 33 -15.08 33.92 43.14
N VAL A 34 -15.59 32.76 42.70
CA VAL A 34 -15.69 31.53 43.51
C VAL A 34 -14.32 30.86 43.67
N ILE A 35 -13.40 31.09 42.73
CA ILE A 35 -12.04 30.52 42.74
C ILE A 35 -11.02 31.66 42.62
N PRO A 36 -10.03 31.78 43.52
CA PRO A 36 -9.00 32.80 43.42
C PRO A 36 -8.14 32.59 42.15
N ALA A 37 -7.85 33.68 41.43
CA ALA A 37 -7.12 33.69 40.15
C ALA A 37 -5.86 32.78 40.06
N PRO A 38 -4.99 32.66 41.09
CA PRO A 38 -3.83 31.76 41.00
C PRO A 38 -4.18 30.27 41.00
N ALA A 39 -5.33 29.87 41.56
CA ALA A 39 -5.76 28.46 41.59
C ALA A 39 -6.30 27.98 40.22
N VAL A 40 -6.86 28.89 39.41
CA VAL A 40 -7.32 28.60 38.04
C VAL A 40 -6.13 28.28 37.12
N PHE A 41 -4.98 28.94 37.32
CA PHE A 41 -3.80 28.76 36.48
C PHE A 41 -3.12 27.39 36.71
N VAL A 42 -3.08 26.91 37.95
CA VAL A 42 -2.48 25.60 38.31
C VAL A 42 -3.36 24.43 37.85
N LEU A 43 -4.70 24.55 37.95
CA LEU A 43 -5.60 23.50 37.50
C LEU A 43 -5.60 23.35 35.97
N THR A 44 -5.45 24.46 35.24
CA THR A 44 -5.39 24.47 33.77
C THR A 44 -4.08 23.84 33.25
N LEU A 45 -2.94 24.09 33.90
CA LEU A 45 -1.64 23.50 33.55
C LEU A 45 -1.55 21.99 33.84
N LEU A 46 -2.13 21.52 34.95
CA LEU A 46 -2.23 20.08 35.24
C LEU A 46 -3.12 19.33 34.23
N TRP A 47 -4.16 19.98 33.71
CA TRP A 47 -5.04 19.37 32.71
C TRP A 47 -4.43 19.33 31.31
N PHE A 48 -3.74 20.39 30.87
CA PHE A 48 -3.01 20.37 29.59
C PHE A 48 -1.81 19.41 29.63
N GLY A 49 -1.16 19.25 30.79
CA GLY A 49 -0.11 18.25 30.99
C GLY A 49 -0.61 16.79 30.87
N CYS A 50 -1.82 16.50 31.33
CA CYS A 50 -2.42 15.17 31.18
C CYS A 50 -3.04 14.91 29.80
N LEU A 51 -3.54 15.93 29.09
CA LEU A 51 -4.09 15.75 27.74
C LEU A 51 -3.01 15.66 26.65
N GLY A 52 -1.83 16.27 26.85
CA GLY A 52 -0.73 16.22 25.88
C GLY A 52 -0.04 14.84 25.74
N ALA A 53 -0.26 13.94 26.69
CA ALA A 53 0.34 12.59 26.69
C ALA A 53 -0.58 11.51 26.08
N ALA A 54 -1.80 11.86 25.67
CA ALA A 54 -2.84 10.90 25.28
C ALA A 54 -3.15 10.86 23.78
N GLN A 55 -2.34 11.48 22.92
CA GLN A 55 -2.17 10.93 21.58
C GLN A 55 -1.22 9.74 21.69
N ALA A 56 -1.66 8.70 22.39
CA ALA A 56 -1.15 7.37 22.17
C ALA A 56 -1.41 7.11 20.68
N MET A 57 -0.36 7.19 19.87
CA MET A 57 -0.40 6.69 18.51
C MET A 57 -0.91 5.27 18.66
N ALA A 58 -2.12 5.01 18.16
CA ALA A 58 -2.72 3.70 18.26
C ALA A 58 -1.79 2.76 17.49
N GLY A 59 -0.89 2.08 18.21
CA GLY A 59 0.08 1.20 17.59
C GLY A 59 -0.69 0.13 16.83
N GLU A 60 -0.20 -0.20 15.66
CA GLU A 60 -0.88 -1.18 14.81
C GLU A 60 -0.77 -2.56 15.46
N VAL A 61 -1.90 -3.27 15.55
CA VAL A 61 -1.92 -4.64 16.06
C VAL A 61 -1.40 -5.58 14.97
N VAL A 62 -0.37 -6.33 15.33
CA VAL A 62 0.38 -7.21 14.44
C VAL A 62 0.50 -8.63 14.99
N SER A 63 0.79 -9.56 14.09
CA SER A 63 1.26 -10.90 14.40
C SER A 63 2.62 -11.12 13.75
N VAL A 64 3.53 -11.78 14.46
CA VAL A 64 4.89 -12.06 14.00
C VAL A 64 5.12 -13.56 13.96
N ILE A 65 5.78 -14.02 12.91
CA ILE A 65 6.34 -15.36 12.81
C ILE A 65 7.85 -15.22 12.77
N GLU A 66 8.52 -15.97 13.64
CA GLU A 66 9.98 -15.97 13.77
C GLU A 66 10.62 -17.16 13.05
N ALA A 67 11.94 -17.09 12.82
CA ALA A 67 12.72 -18.12 12.14
C ALA A 67 12.70 -19.46 12.88
N THR A 68 12.48 -19.43 14.19
CA THR A 68 12.27 -20.62 15.04
C THR A 68 10.93 -21.31 14.80
N GLY A 69 10.02 -20.68 14.05
CA GLY A 69 8.62 -21.11 13.89
C GLY A 69 7.69 -20.62 15.01
N ALA A 70 8.22 -19.92 16.02
CA ALA A 70 7.41 -19.28 17.04
C ALA A 70 6.49 -18.23 16.41
N SER A 71 5.24 -18.18 16.86
CA SER A 71 4.28 -17.18 16.42
C SER A 71 3.72 -16.44 17.63
N SER A 72 3.75 -15.11 17.55
CA SER A 72 3.10 -14.22 18.51
C SER A 72 2.02 -13.44 17.79
N SER A 73 0.85 -13.29 18.42
CA SER A 73 -0.30 -12.60 17.82
C SER A 73 -0.80 -11.50 18.74
N ARG A 74 -1.48 -10.52 18.15
CA ARG A 74 -2.07 -9.37 18.86
C ARG A 74 -1.06 -8.54 19.65
N LEU A 75 0.14 -8.35 19.08
CA LEU A 75 1.15 -7.45 19.62
C LEU A 75 0.96 -6.06 19.01
N MET A 76 1.25 -5.01 19.76
CA MET A 76 1.28 -3.64 19.25
C MET A 76 2.66 -3.34 18.67
N LEU A 77 2.74 -2.92 17.41
CA LEU A 77 4.00 -2.46 16.81
C LEU A 77 4.32 -1.05 17.33
N VAL A 78 5.42 -0.93 18.07
CA VAL A 78 5.88 0.33 18.67
C VAL A 78 6.91 1.01 17.77
N ASP A 79 7.86 0.24 17.24
CA ASP A 79 8.95 0.75 16.40
C ASP A 79 9.41 -0.31 15.39
N TRP A 80 9.89 0.13 14.24
CA TRP A 80 10.47 -0.71 13.19
C TRP A 80 11.70 -0.03 12.63
N THR A 81 12.87 -0.66 12.82
CA THR A 81 14.13 -0.25 12.19
C THR A 81 14.63 -1.32 11.22
N ASN A 82 15.68 -1.03 10.44
CA ASN A 82 16.29 -2.03 9.55
C ASN A 82 16.93 -3.23 10.30
N GLU A 83 17.08 -3.14 11.62
CA GLU A 83 17.73 -4.15 12.45
C GLU A 83 16.76 -4.93 13.32
N ARG A 84 15.68 -4.30 13.80
CA ARG A 84 14.77 -4.90 14.78
C ARG A 84 13.35 -4.35 14.71
N LEU A 85 12.40 -5.15 15.19
CA LEU A 85 11.03 -4.78 15.51
C LEU A 85 10.90 -4.60 17.02
N THR A 86 10.24 -3.53 17.46
CA THR A 86 9.84 -3.36 18.85
C THR A 86 8.34 -3.59 18.96
N LEU A 87 7.95 -4.56 19.77
CA LEU A 87 6.59 -5.02 19.95
C LEU A 87 6.18 -4.89 21.42
N GLU A 88 4.91 -4.60 21.67
CA GLU A 88 4.35 -4.47 23.01
C GLU A 88 3.10 -5.35 23.15
N GLY A 89 3.11 -6.26 24.12
CA GLY A 89 1.97 -7.09 24.51
C GLY A 89 1.86 -7.11 26.04
N ASP A 90 1.89 -8.31 26.64
CA ASP A 90 2.01 -8.44 28.11
C ASP A 90 3.36 -7.90 28.62
N SER A 91 4.38 -7.95 27.76
CA SER A 91 5.68 -7.34 27.98
C SER A 91 6.21 -6.72 26.68
N ARG A 92 7.11 -5.74 26.83
CA ARG A 92 7.85 -5.18 25.69
C ARG A 92 8.89 -6.18 25.21
N ARG A 93 8.95 -6.39 23.91
CA ARG A 93 9.84 -7.34 23.26
C ARG A 93 10.52 -6.72 22.06
N GLU A 94 11.81 -6.97 21.92
CA GLU A 94 12.55 -6.67 20.69
C GLU A 94 12.76 -7.97 19.91
N VAL A 95 12.51 -7.93 18.60
CA VAL A 95 12.72 -9.05 17.69
C VAL A 95 13.71 -8.62 16.61
N PRO A 96 14.93 -9.19 16.57
CA PRO A 96 15.87 -8.97 15.47
C PRO A 96 15.24 -9.29 14.11
N LEU A 97 15.52 -8.47 13.10
CA LEU A 97 14.87 -8.59 11.78
C LEU A 97 15.37 -9.82 10.98
N ASP A 98 16.53 -10.39 11.33
CA ASP A 98 16.98 -11.71 10.83
C ASP A 98 16.21 -12.87 11.45
N GLU A 99 15.64 -12.69 12.64
CA GLU A 99 14.76 -13.66 13.28
C GLU A 99 13.31 -13.48 12.84
N ALA A 100 12.89 -12.30 12.38
CA ALA A 100 11.53 -12.07 11.89
C ALA A 100 11.33 -12.57 10.45
N VAL A 101 10.48 -13.60 10.27
CA VAL A 101 10.15 -14.16 8.94
C VAL A 101 8.97 -13.45 8.31
N SER A 102 7.94 -13.13 9.10
CA SER A 102 6.78 -12.39 8.60
C SER A 102 6.14 -11.53 9.67
N LEU A 103 5.69 -10.35 9.27
CA LEU A 103 4.90 -9.43 10.07
C LEU A 103 3.54 -9.25 9.38
N HIS A 104 2.46 -9.58 10.06
CA HIS A 104 1.09 -9.45 9.55
C HIS A 104 0.33 -8.40 10.34
N PHE A 105 -0.23 -7.42 9.65
CA PHE A 105 -1.13 -6.42 10.22
C PHE A 105 -2.56 -6.97 10.19
N ASP A 106 -3.32 -6.78 11.27
CA ASP A 106 -4.74 -7.20 11.33
C ASP A 106 -5.62 -6.25 10.50
N ARG A 107 -5.40 -6.27 9.18
CA ARG A 107 -6.09 -5.46 8.20
C ARG A 107 -6.72 -6.36 7.16
N LYS A 108 -7.98 -6.11 6.84
CA LYS A 108 -8.67 -6.84 5.79
C LYS A 108 -8.06 -6.49 4.43
N ALA A 109 -7.44 -7.48 3.77
CA ALA A 109 -7.00 -7.33 2.40
C ALA A 109 -8.19 -7.00 1.49
N ALA A 110 -7.99 -6.08 0.55
CA ALA A 110 -8.99 -5.80 -0.48
C ALA A 110 -9.17 -7.05 -1.34
N THR A 111 -10.44 -7.38 -1.57
CA THR A 111 -10.80 -8.36 -2.57
C THR A 111 -10.83 -7.67 -3.93
N PHE A 112 -10.10 -8.21 -4.91
CA PHE A 112 -10.23 -7.77 -6.30
C PHE A 112 -11.66 -7.99 -6.77
N SER A 113 -12.30 -6.89 -7.19
CA SER A 113 -13.67 -6.88 -7.69
C SER A 113 -13.75 -7.17 -9.20
N GLY A 114 -12.60 -7.19 -9.89
CA GLY A 114 -12.53 -7.22 -11.34
C GLY A 114 -12.35 -5.82 -11.91
N GLY A 115 -11.77 -5.69 -13.10
CA GLY A 115 -11.57 -4.39 -13.74
C GLY A 115 -10.44 -3.55 -13.13
N GLU A 116 -9.72 -4.08 -12.13
CA GLU A 116 -8.53 -3.38 -11.63
C GLU A 116 -7.37 -3.49 -12.64
N SER A 117 -6.63 -2.39 -12.77
CA SER A 117 -5.38 -2.37 -13.53
C SER A 117 -4.22 -2.79 -12.63
N LEU A 118 -3.27 -3.53 -13.20
CA LEU A 118 -2.11 -4.07 -12.52
C LEU A 118 -0.87 -3.92 -13.40
N VAL A 119 0.21 -3.42 -12.82
CA VAL A 119 1.54 -3.43 -13.44
C VAL A 119 2.35 -4.55 -12.80
N LEU A 120 2.89 -5.46 -13.62
CA LEU A 120 3.85 -6.47 -13.19
C LEU A 120 5.26 -5.98 -13.52
N LEU A 121 6.14 -6.00 -12.53
CA LEU A 121 7.54 -5.64 -12.69
C LEU A 121 8.39 -6.86 -13.06
N ALA A 122 9.53 -6.63 -13.70
CA ALA A 122 10.47 -7.66 -14.14
C ALA A 122 11.05 -8.49 -12.98
N ASN A 123 11.08 -7.95 -11.76
CA ASN A 123 11.50 -8.66 -10.55
C ASN A 123 10.39 -9.52 -9.91
N GLY A 124 9.18 -9.55 -10.48
CA GLY A 124 8.01 -10.28 -9.98
C GLY A 124 7.09 -9.50 -9.04
N ASP A 125 7.43 -8.24 -8.74
CA ASP A 125 6.58 -7.32 -7.99
C ASP A 125 5.34 -6.92 -8.80
N ARG A 126 4.31 -6.44 -8.10
CA ARG A 126 2.99 -6.16 -8.65
C ARG A 126 2.42 -4.90 -8.04
N LEU A 127 2.02 -3.96 -8.89
CA LEU A 127 1.46 -2.69 -8.48
C LEU A 127 0.04 -2.57 -9.00
N VAL A 128 -0.94 -2.58 -8.09
CA VAL A 128 -2.35 -2.31 -8.41
C VAL A 128 -2.50 -0.81 -8.63
N ALA A 129 -2.23 -0.40 -9.87
CA ALA A 129 -2.19 0.97 -10.33
C ALA A 129 -2.82 1.07 -11.73
N HIS A 130 -3.51 2.18 -11.97
CA HIS A 130 -4.12 2.48 -13.26
C HIS A 130 -3.06 3.03 -14.22
N SER A 131 -2.71 2.26 -15.25
CA SER A 131 -1.81 2.71 -16.31
C SER A 131 -2.48 3.84 -17.10
N LYS A 132 -1.82 4.97 -17.25
CA LYS A 132 -2.35 6.14 -17.97
C LYS A 132 -1.87 6.14 -19.41
N ALA A 133 -0.55 6.10 -19.59
CA ALA A 133 0.11 6.19 -20.89
C ALA A 133 1.51 5.56 -20.82
N ILE A 134 2.04 5.20 -21.99
CA ILE A 134 3.47 4.89 -22.17
C ILE A 134 3.97 5.78 -23.30
N ALA A 135 5.01 6.55 -23.01
CA ALA A 135 5.72 7.41 -23.94
C ALA A 135 7.18 7.52 -23.49
N ASP A 136 8.10 7.66 -24.43
CA ASP A 136 9.54 7.83 -24.17
C ASP A 136 10.10 6.78 -23.20
N ASP A 137 9.76 5.51 -23.41
CA ASP A 137 10.15 4.37 -22.55
C ASP A 137 9.78 4.52 -21.06
N VAL A 138 8.74 5.30 -20.76
CA VAL A 138 8.21 5.48 -19.40
C VAL A 138 6.73 5.16 -19.35
N LEU A 139 6.38 4.19 -18.52
CA LEU A 139 5.01 3.94 -18.10
C LEU A 139 4.60 4.95 -17.02
N SER A 140 3.58 5.76 -17.33
CA SER A 140 2.89 6.60 -16.35
C SER A 140 1.68 5.85 -15.80
N ALA A 141 1.60 5.69 -14.48
CA ALA A 141 0.49 5.05 -13.79
C ALA A 141 0.05 5.85 -12.56
N ALA A 142 -1.13 5.57 -12.01
CA ALA A 142 -1.60 6.20 -10.78
C ALA A 142 -2.24 5.19 -9.83
N TRP A 143 -2.00 5.36 -8.53
CA TRP A 143 -2.62 4.55 -7.50
C TRP A 143 -4.12 4.84 -7.41
N LYS A 144 -4.94 3.78 -7.28
CA LYS A 144 -6.40 3.91 -7.15
C LYS A 144 -6.83 4.45 -5.78
N THR A 145 -5.99 4.24 -4.75
CA THR A 145 -6.36 4.45 -3.34
C THR A 145 -5.40 5.42 -2.67
N GLY A 146 -5.94 6.52 -2.14
CA GLY A 146 -5.23 7.46 -1.27
C GLY A 146 -5.57 8.93 -1.56
N ALA A 147 -5.39 9.80 -0.56
CA ALA A 147 -5.48 11.26 -0.70
C ALA A 147 -4.33 11.85 -1.55
N VAL A 148 -3.37 11.02 -1.93
CA VAL A 148 -2.17 11.44 -2.66
C VAL A 148 -2.24 10.83 -4.07
N GLN A 149 -2.72 11.63 -5.03
CA GLN A 149 -2.58 11.33 -6.47
C GLN A 149 -1.11 11.51 -6.85
N ASN A 150 -0.28 10.52 -6.55
CA ASN A 150 1.08 10.49 -7.08
C ASN A 150 1.06 9.73 -8.41
N ASP A 151 1.46 10.44 -9.47
CA ASP A 151 1.84 9.82 -10.72
C ASP A 151 3.10 8.99 -10.49
N LEU A 152 2.97 7.70 -10.74
CA LEU A 152 4.05 6.74 -10.75
C LEU A 152 4.66 6.73 -12.15
N LYS A 153 5.95 7.03 -12.25
CA LYS A 153 6.74 6.89 -13.47
C LYS A 153 7.64 5.67 -13.34
N LEU A 154 7.45 4.70 -14.22
CA LEU A 154 8.22 3.46 -14.25
C LEU A 154 8.96 3.38 -15.58
N PRO A 155 10.30 3.20 -15.59
CA PRO A 155 11.02 2.87 -16.82
C PRO A 155 10.46 1.57 -17.40
N LEU A 156 10.19 1.54 -18.70
CA LEU A 156 9.53 0.43 -19.38
C LEU A 156 10.34 -0.87 -19.28
N GLU A 157 11.66 -0.76 -19.27
CA GLU A 157 12.60 -1.86 -19.01
C GLU A 157 12.36 -2.56 -17.65
N THR A 158 11.76 -1.89 -16.67
CA THR A 158 11.43 -2.52 -15.37
C THR A 158 10.07 -3.19 -15.36
N VAL A 159 9.26 -3.00 -16.41
CA VAL A 159 7.87 -3.47 -16.50
C VAL A 159 7.83 -4.75 -17.33
N ALA A 160 7.40 -5.85 -16.71
CA ALA A 160 7.18 -7.11 -17.41
C ALA A 160 5.85 -7.14 -18.16
N ALA A 161 4.79 -6.59 -17.56
CA ALA A 161 3.48 -6.56 -18.17
C ALA A 161 2.58 -5.47 -17.57
N VAL A 162 1.59 -5.06 -18.35
CA VAL A 162 0.47 -4.22 -17.91
C VAL A 162 -0.82 -4.99 -18.14
N VAL A 163 -1.62 -5.20 -17.10
CA VAL A 163 -2.96 -5.78 -17.15
C VAL A 163 -3.96 -4.65 -16.95
N PHE A 164 -4.86 -4.45 -17.91
CA PHE A 164 -5.87 -3.39 -17.84
C PHE A 164 -7.15 -3.83 -17.12
N ASP A 165 -7.47 -5.12 -17.22
CA ASP A 165 -8.65 -5.72 -16.63
C ASP A 165 -8.26 -7.04 -15.94
N LEU A 166 -7.99 -6.93 -14.63
CA LEU A 166 -7.67 -8.08 -13.80
C LEU A 166 -8.95 -8.89 -13.51
N PRO A 167 -8.98 -10.21 -13.75
CA PRO A 167 -10.18 -11.02 -13.46
C PRO A 167 -10.57 -11.02 -11.98
N ALA A 168 -11.89 -10.99 -11.70
CA ALA A 168 -12.43 -11.07 -10.33
C ALA A 168 -12.24 -12.46 -9.70
N ALA A 169 -12.30 -13.53 -10.50
CA ALA A 169 -12.11 -14.89 -10.03
C ALA A 169 -10.63 -15.23 -9.84
N LYS A 170 -10.30 -15.88 -8.71
CA LYS A 170 -8.91 -16.25 -8.38
C LYS A 170 -8.30 -17.20 -9.41
N ALA A 171 -9.07 -18.19 -9.89
CA ALA A 171 -8.60 -19.16 -10.87
C ALA A 171 -8.24 -18.49 -12.21
N ASP A 172 -9.06 -17.55 -12.68
CA ASP A 172 -8.81 -16.80 -13.91
C ASP A 172 -7.59 -15.89 -13.79
N ARG A 173 -7.38 -15.25 -12.63
CA ARG A 173 -6.13 -14.51 -12.37
C ARG A 173 -4.91 -15.41 -12.41
N GLN A 174 -5.00 -16.59 -11.81
CA GLN A 174 -3.89 -17.56 -11.83
C GLN A 174 -3.57 -18.01 -13.27
N ARG A 175 -4.60 -18.28 -14.08
CA ARG A 175 -4.43 -18.58 -15.50
C ARG A 175 -3.80 -17.41 -16.25
N LEU A 176 -4.29 -16.19 -16.08
CA LEU A 176 -3.72 -15.00 -16.71
C LEU A 176 -2.23 -14.84 -16.37
N PHE A 177 -1.85 -14.99 -15.09
CA PHE A 177 -0.45 -14.89 -14.70
C PHE A 177 0.41 -16.03 -15.26
N ALA A 178 -0.11 -17.25 -15.28
CA ALA A 178 0.59 -18.38 -15.89
C ALA A 178 0.79 -18.15 -17.40
N ASP A 179 -0.23 -17.64 -18.09
CA ASP A 179 -0.15 -17.29 -19.51
C ASP A 179 0.96 -16.25 -19.73
N LEU A 180 0.95 -15.13 -18.98
CA LEU A 180 1.97 -14.08 -19.11
C LEU A 180 3.40 -14.57 -18.86
N GLN A 181 3.59 -15.57 -17.98
CA GLN A 181 4.89 -16.15 -17.65
C GLN A 181 5.38 -17.19 -18.66
N THR A 182 4.47 -17.86 -19.36
CA THR A 182 4.80 -18.98 -20.27
C THR A 182 4.92 -18.55 -21.73
N LEU A 183 4.64 -17.28 -22.04
CA LEU A 183 4.81 -16.74 -23.39
C LEU A 183 6.27 -16.86 -23.87
N PRO A 184 6.49 -17.28 -25.13
CA PRO A 184 7.82 -17.41 -25.68
C PRO A 184 8.58 -16.06 -25.63
N PRO A 185 9.91 -16.08 -25.48
CA PRO A 185 10.71 -14.86 -25.63
C PRO A 185 10.62 -14.34 -27.08
N GLY A 186 10.84 -13.05 -27.28
CA GLY A 186 10.66 -12.38 -28.57
C GLY A 186 9.84 -11.09 -28.42
N ASP A 187 9.13 -10.70 -29.48
CA ASP A 187 8.34 -9.47 -29.55
C ASP A 187 7.36 -9.27 -28.38
N ASP A 188 6.89 -8.03 -28.23
CA ASP A 188 5.84 -7.71 -27.28
C ASP A 188 4.54 -8.40 -27.69
N ILE A 189 3.75 -8.79 -26.68
CA ILE A 189 2.51 -9.56 -26.89
C ILE A 189 1.36 -8.81 -26.27
N VAL A 190 0.34 -8.54 -27.07
CA VAL A 190 -0.93 -7.99 -26.62
C VAL A 190 -1.96 -9.11 -26.55
N LEU A 191 -2.50 -9.33 -25.35
CA LEU A 191 -3.58 -10.26 -25.08
C LEU A 191 -4.90 -9.50 -25.13
N LEU A 192 -5.81 -9.95 -25.98
CA LEU A 192 -7.13 -9.36 -26.14
C LEU A 192 -8.12 -9.96 -25.13
N ALA A 193 -9.21 -9.22 -24.86
CA ALA A 193 -10.25 -9.63 -23.91
C ALA A 193 -10.95 -10.94 -24.31
N ASN A 194 -10.99 -11.26 -25.60
CA ASN A 194 -11.53 -12.51 -26.13
C ASN A 194 -10.55 -13.70 -26.02
N GLY A 195 -9.31 -13.49 -25.56
CA GLY A 195 -8.28 -14.53 -25.43
C GLY A 195 -7.31 -14.61 -26.61
N ASP A 196 -7.57 -13.88 -27.70
CA ASP A 196 -6.65 -13.81 -28.83
C ASP A 196 -5.36 -13.08 -28.46
N ARG A 197 -4.32 -13.31 -29.27
CA ARG A 197 -2.99 -12.74 -29.07
C ARG A 197 -2.51 -12.10 -30.36
N THR A 198 -1.84 -10.97 -30.25
CA THR A 198 -1.13 -10.34 -31.36
C THR A 198 0.27 -9.94 -30.91
N GLN A 199 1.21 -9.99 -31.84
CA GLN A 199 2.64 -9.75 -31.59
C GLN A 199 3.12 -8.55 -32.39
N GLY A 200 4.09 -7.82 -31.86
CA GLY A 200 4.73 -6.70 -32.53
C GLY A 200 5.62 -5.93 -31.57
N GLU A 201 6.34 -4.94 -32.08
CA GLU A 201 7.09 -4.00 -31.26
C GLU A 201 6.11 -2.96 -30.69
N PHE A 202 6.05 -2.81 -29.37
CA PHE A 202 5.19 -1.83 -28.74
C PHE A 202 5.69 -0.42 -29.03
N GLU A 203 4.80 0.46 -29.51
CA GLU A 203 5.16 1.87 -29.78
C GLU A 203 4.57 2.83 -28.77
N GLN A 204 3.27 2.69 -28.47
CA GLN A 204 2.55 3.68 -27.67
C GLN A 204 1.33 3.10 -26.96
N LEU A 205 1.08 3.62 -25.75
CA LEU A 205 -0.17 3.46 -25.02
C LEU A 205 -0.69 4.84 -24.67
N ASP A 206 -1.95 5.11 -25.00
CA ASP A 206 -2.67 6.29 -24.54
C ASP A 206 -3.97 5.91 -23.80
N GLY A 207 -4.85 6.89 -23.58
CA GLY A 207 -6.13 6.67 -22.90
C GLY A 207 -7.11 5.78 -23.67
N ALA A 208 -6.97 5.66 -25.00
CA ALA A 208 -7.92 5.02 -25.89
C ALA A 208 -7.31 3.87 -26.70
N PHE A 209 -6.00 3.88 -26.97
CA PHE A 209 -5.38 2.96 -27.92
C PHE A 209 -4.05 2.39 -27.44
N VAL A 210 -3.77 1.18 -27.95
CA VAL A 210 -2.47 0.53 -27.94
C VAL A 210 -1.99 0.45 -29.40
N THR A 211 -0.78 0.92 -29.66
CA THR A 211 -0.17 0.86 -31.00
C THR A 211 1.01 -0.10 -30.98
N LEU A 212 1.00 -1.05 -31.91
CA LEU A 212 2.09 -1.97 -32.17
C LEU A 212 2.63 -1.74 -33.58
N LYS A 213 3.93 -1.88 -33.76
CA LYS A 213 4.56 -1.97 -35.07
C LYS A 213 4.70 -3.42 -35.48
N GLN A 214 4.13 -3.76 -36.64
CA GLN A 214 4.22 -5.07 -37.25
C GLN A 214 4.89 -4.98 -38.62
N ALA A 215 5.31 -6.12 -39.16
CA ALA A 215 5.91 -6.17 -40.50
C ALA A 215 4.98 -5.62 -41.60
N THR A 216 3.66 -5.73 -41.42
CA THR A 216 2.64 -5.21 -42.35
C THR A 216 2.29 -3.74 -42.13
N GLY A 217 2.87 -3.08 -41.13
CA GLY A 217 2.56 -1.70 -40.74
C GLY A 217 2.09 -1.58 -39.28
N PRO A 218 1.73 -0.36 -38.84
CA PRO A 218 1.24 -0.12 -37.49
C PRO A 218 -0.16 -0.72 -37.29
N LEU A 219 -0.32 -1.48 -36.20
CA LEU A 219 -1.58 -2.02 -35.73
C LEU A 219 -2.07 -1.20 -34.54
N LYS A 220 -3.21 -0.53 -34.70
CA LYS A 220 -3.87 0.25 -33.65
C LYS A 220 -5.05 -0.53 -33.07
N LEU A 221 -5.00 -0.79 -31.77
CA LEU A 221 -6.00 -1.54 -31.02
C LEU A 221 -6.73 -0.64 -30.04
N ASP A 222 -8.05 -0.77 -29.95
CA ASP A 222 -8.82 -0.12 -28.89
C ASP A 222 -8.43 -0.71 -27.53
N ARG A 223 -8.06 0.16 -26.59
CA ARG A 223 -7.62 -0.22 -25.25
C ARG A 223 -8.67 -1.01 -24.49
N SER A 224 -9.97 -0.75 -24.72
CA SER A 224 -11.07 -1.50 -24.09
C SER A 224 -11.11 -2.98 -24.51
N ARG A 225 -10.48 -3.33 -25.64
CA ARG A 225 -10.37 -4.72 -26.13
C ARG A 225 -9.09 -5.41 -25.68
N VAL A 226 -8.16 -4.68 -25.07
CA VAL A 226 -6.88 -5.21 -24.60
C VAL A 226 -7.01 -5.61 -23.14
N ARG A 227 -6.74 -6.89 -22.85
CA ARG A 227 -6.68 -7.39 -21.47
C ARG A 227 -5.32 -7.11 -20.84
N ALA A 228 -4.24 -7.39 -21.58
CA ALA A 228 -2.89 -7.19 -21.08
C ALA A 228 -1.89 -6.96 -22.22
N ILE A 229 -0.78 -6.31 -21.87
CA ILE A 229 0.43 -6.18 -22.69
C ILE A 229 1.55 -6.87 -21.90
N ARG A 230 2.29 -7.75 -22.55
CA ARG A 230 3.51 -8.38 -22.02
C ARG A 230 4.68 -7.89 -22.85
N PHE A 231 5.68 -7.31 -22.20
CA PHE A 231 6.87 -6.80 -22.86
C PHE A 231 7.90 -7.91 -23.09
N ASN A 232 8.75 -7.73 -24.10
CA ASN A 232 9.82 -8.63 -24.43
C ASN A 232 10.77 -8.81 -23.22
N PRO A 233 10.90 -10.03 -22.67
CA PRO A 233 11.73 -10.27 -21.49
C PRO A 233 13.23 -9.99 -21.75
N ALA A 234 13.67 -10.01 -23.01
CA ALA A 234 15.05 -9.68 -23.36
C ALA A 234 15.35 -8.17 -23.27
N LEU A 235 14.32 -7.33 -23.31
CA LEU A 235 14.43 -5.87 -23.14
C LEU A 235 14.10 -5.43 -21.71
N THR A 236 13.53 -6.32 -20.90
CA THR A 236 13.31 -6.03 -19.48
C THR A 236 14.58 -6.27 -18.67
N SER A 237 14.91 -5.33 -17.80
CA SER A 237 15.97 -5.46 -16.81
C SER A 237 15.39 -5.36 -15.40
N ALA A 238 15.60 -6.41 -14.61
CA ALA A 238 15.37 -6.37 -13.18
C ALA A 238 16.69 -6.04 -12.50
N ALA A 239 16.69 -5.02 -11.63
CA ALA A 239 17.82 -4.83 -10.73
C ALA A 239 17.97 -6.08 -9.86
N LYS A 240 19.12 -6.75 -9.94
CA LYS A 240 19.44 -7.85 -9.04
C LYS A 240 19.65 -7.25 -7.66
N THR A 241 18.67 -7.45 -6.77
CA THR A 241 18.80 -7.02 -5.37
C THR A 241 19.69 -8.01 -4.64
N GLU A 242 20.76 -7.52 -4.01
CA GLU A 242 21.64 -8.31 -3.16
C GLU A 242 21.38 -8.00 -1.68
N GLY A 243 21.66 -8.98 -0.81
CA GLY A 243 21.46 -8.83 0.63
C GLY A 243 20.02 -9.06 1.11
N ARG A 244 19.72 -8.52 2.30
CA ARG A 244 18.42 -8.66 2.95
C ARG A 244 17.35 -7.90 2.16
N ARG A 245 16.21 -8.54 1.98
CA ARG A 245 15.03 -7.96 1.33
C ARG A 245 13.77 -8.31 2.08
N SER A 246 12.83 -7.38 2.07
CA SER A 246 11.48 -7.59 2.58
C SER A 246 10.50 -7.48 1.43
N VAL A 247 9.39 -8.21 1.54
CA VAL A 247 8.27 -8.12 0.60
C VAL A 247 7.12 -7.47 1.35
N ILE A 248 6.66 -6.32 0.86
CA ILE A 248 5.51 -5.62 1.42
C ILE A 248 4.30 -5.96 0.58
N ALA A 249 3.23 -6.41 1.24
CA ALA A 249 1.92 -6.58 0.64
C ALA A 249 0.98 -5.51 1.20
N LEU A 250 0.42 -4.70 0.32
CA LEU A 250 -0.53 -3.65 0.67
C LEU A 250 -1.96 -4.18 0.65
N VAL A 251 -2.85 -3.50 1.37
CA VAL A 251 -4.27 -3.84 1.41
C VAL A 251 -4.94 -3.78 0.05
N ASN A 252 -4.45 -2.96 -0.90
CA ASN A 252 -5.01 -2.90 -2.26
C ASN A 252 -4.58 -4.08 -3.16
N GLY A 253 -3.75 -5.00 -2.66
CA GLY A 253 -3.23 -6.15 -3.40
C GLY A 253 -1.90 -5.90 -4.10
N SER A 254 -1.34 -4.69 -4.04
CA SER A 254 0.04 -4.45 -4.47
C SER A 254 1.00 -5.25 -3.60
N ARG A 255 2.08 -5.72 -4.22
CA ARG A 255 3.17 -6.43 -3.57
C ARG A 255 4.49 -5.98 -4.18
N PHE A 256 5.42 -5.48 -3.38
CA PHE A 256 6.72 -5.08 -3.91
C PHE A 256 7.85 -5.34 -2.93
N THR A 257 9.05 -5.47 -3.49
CA THR A 257 10.27 -5.82 -2.79
C THR A 257 11.02 -4.55 -2.38
N VAL A 258 11.46 -4.50 -1.13
CA VAL A 258 12.18 -3.38 -0.54
C VAL A 258 13.45 -3.89 0.15
N THR A 259 14.49 -3.06 0.19
CA THR A 259 15.75 -3.36 0.88
C THR A 259 15.78 -2.86 2.32
N GLY A 260 14.89 -1.92 2.66
CA GLY A 260 14.78 -1.37 4.01
C GLY A 260 13.36 -0.94 4.34
N VAL A 261 13.02 -1.05 5.62
CA VAL A 261 11.73 -0.63 6.17
C VAL A 261 12.00 0.01 7.52
N GLU A 262 11.54 1.25 7.67
CA GLU A 262 11.60 1.99 8.93
C GLU A 262 10.24 2.61 9.24
N LEU A 263 9.80 2.55 10.49
CA LEU A 263 8.63 3.26 10.98
C LEU A 263 9.11 4.44 11.82
N LYS A 264 8.81 5.68 11.41
CA LYS A 264 9.14 6.90 12.17
C LYS A 264 7.90 7.76 12.28
N GLU A 265 7.48 8.11 13.49
CA GLU A 265 6.38 9.07 13.71
C GLU A 265 5.08 8.70 12.96
N SER A 266 4.77 7.40 12.86
CA SER A 266 3.66 6.83 12.05
C SER A 266 3.84 6.83 10.53
N GLU A 267 4.98 7.27 10.01
CA GLU A 267 5.34 7.14 8.61
C GLU A 267 6.20 5.90 8.37
N LEU A 268 5.77 5.07 7.43
CA LEU A 268 6.55 3.93 6.97
C LEU A 268 7.47 4.38 5.83
N LYS A 269 8.76 4.52 6.11
CA LYS A 269 9.78 4.81 5.12
C LYS A 269 10.25 3.50 4.49
N LEU A 270 10.14 3.44 3.17
CA LEU A 270 10.53 2.29 2.37
C LEU A 270 11.75 2.64 1.52
N THR A 271 12.75 1.79 1.57
CA THR A 271 13.93 1.91 0.69
C THR A 271 13.83 0.85 -0.39
N THR A 272 13.77 1.29 -1.65
CA THR A 272 13.84 0.41 -2.81
C THR A 272 15.25 0.39 -3.37
N SER A 273 15.68 -0.72 -3.96
CA SER A 273 16.90 -0.73 -4.75
C SER A 273 16.66 0.04 -6.06
N SER A 274 16.95 1.34 -6.08
CA SER A 274 17.11 2.06 -7.35
C SER A 274 18.49 1.75 -7.91
N LYS A 275 18.57 1.41 -9.19
CA LYS A 275 19.81 1.60 -9.93
C LYS A 275 19.94 3.06 -10.33
#